data_AF-A0A084VQE1-F1
#
_entry.id   AF-A0A084VQE1-F1
#
_cell.length_a   1.000
_cell.length_b   1.000
_cell.length_c   1.000
_cell.angle_alpha   90.00
_cell.angle_beta   90.00
_cell.angle_gamma   90.00
#
_symmetry.space_group_name_H-M   'P 1'
#
loop_
_entity.id
_entity.type
_entity.pdbx_description
1 polymer ?
#
loop_
_entity_poly.entity_id
_entity_poly.type
_entity_poly.pdbx_seq_one_letter_code
_entity_poly.pdbx_strand_id
1 'polypeptide(L)'
;MSLFHANAGQAEIIRSVQKDQEYIENIRSSLSEMLLLLSHRQWFKYNAACKLIAEIMYHHYAILNNLQTLGEEYTGIIQVDANYVMLPNKALQLLAIILECGGEHLADRVLTYLDAEIDRSDELLVSVKNGLHKLIGTLRMIMPYVRGFHTSLFYINGGKYHISKRLTNINYVTMFSHMPPYV
;
A
#
# COMPACT_ATOMS: atom_id res chain seq x y z
N MET A 1 26.37 8.83 7.49
CA MET A 1 25.63 10.10 7.40
C MET A 1 24.22 9.79 6.95
N SER A 2 23.20 10.45 7.53
CA SER A 2 21.81 10.24 7.14
C SER A 2 21.50 10.97 5.83
N LEU A 3 20.79 10.31 4.92
CA LEU A 3 20.37 10.83 3.61
C LEU A 3 19.07 11.65 3.67
N PHE A 4 18.66 12.11 4.85
CA PHE A 4 17.40 12.85 5.06
C PHE A 4 17.24 14.07 4.14
N HIS A 5 18.33 14.73 3.76
CA HIS A 5 18.32 15.91 2.89
C HIS A 5 18.03 15.59 1.42
N ALA A 6 18.08 14.30 1.03
CA ALA A 6 17.84 13.81 -0.33
C ALA A 6 16.47 13.13 -0.46
N ASN A 7 15.47 13.58 0.30
CA ASN A 7 14.10 13.04 0.21
C ASN A 7 13.54 13.14 -1.20
N ALA A 8 12.90 12.06 -1.65
CA ALA A 8 12.27 12.00 -2.96
C ALA A 8 11.14 13.02 -3.10
N GLY A 9 11.09 13.67 -4.27
CA GLY A 9 10.06 14.63 -4.59
C GLY A 9 8.70 13.95 -4.80
N GLN A 10 7.60 14.70 -4.57
CA GLN A 10 6.23 14.19 -4.78
C GLN A 10 6.05 13.65 -6.21
N ALA A 11 6.52 14.40 -7.22
CA ALA A 11 6.40 14.03 -8.63
C ALA A 11 7.23 12.79 -9.00
N GLU A 12 8.37 12.55 -8.34
CA GLU A 12 9.17 11.33 -8.54
C GLU A 12 8.44 10.12 -7.96
N ILE A 13 7.95 10.24 -6.72
CA ILE A 13 7.19 9.16 -6.07
C ILE A 13 5.93 8.82 -6.88
N ILE A 14 5.18 9.82 -7.35
CA ILE A 14 3.97 9.59 -8.16
C ILE A 14 4.31 8.86 -9.46
N ARG A 15 5.33 9.32 -10.19
CA ARG A 15 5.76 8.68 -11.44
C ARG A 15 6.26 7.26 -11.21
N SER A 16 6.98 7.01 -10.12
CA SER A 16 7.41 5.68 -9.72
C SER A 16 6.20 4.76 -9.53
N VAL A 17 5.23 5.19 -8.72
CA VAL A 17 4.02 4.41 -8.43
C VAL A 17 3.19 4.16 -9.69
N GLN A 18 3.02 5.18 -10.54
CA GLN A 18 2.31 5.03 -11.81
C GLN A 18 3.00 4.01 -12.72
N LYS A 19 4.34 4.06 -12.79
CA LYS A 19 5.11 3.13 -13.61
C LYS A 19 5.02 1.70 -13.09
N ASP A 20 5.09 1.51 -11.77
CA ASP A 20 4.88 0.21 -11.13
C ASP A 20 3.47 -0.34 -11.43
N GLN A 21 2.43 0.49 -11.35
CA GLN A 21 1.07 0.06 -11.66
C GLN A 21 0.88 -0.36 -13.12
N GLU A 22 1.54 0.30 -14.06
CA GLU A 22 1.53 -0.11 -15.48
C GLU A 22 2.05 -1.54 -15.65
N TYR A 23 3.19 -1.88 -15.04
CA TYR A 23 3.73 -3.24 -15.12
C TYR A 23 2.89 -4.28 -14.38
N ILE A 24 2.31 -3.92 -13.24
CA ILE A 24 1.39 -4.79 -12.52
C ILE A 24 0.15 -5.09 -13.37
N GLU A 25 -0.40 -4.12 -14.09
CA GLU A 25 -1.53 -4.34 -15.00
C GLU A 25 -1.17 -5.23 -16.18
N ASN A 26 0.06 -5.14 -16.71
CA ASN A 26 0.55 -6.06 -17.73
C ASN A 26 0.59 -7.50 -17.19
N ILE A 27 1.16 -7.72 -16.00
CA ILE A 27 1.20 -9.04 -15.35
C ILE A 27 -0.22 -9.55 -15.09
N ARG A 28 -1.13 -8.72 -14.56
CA ARG A 28 -2.53 -9.08 -14.33
C ARG A 28 -3.21 -9.53 -15.62
N SER A 29 -3.00 -8.80 -16.72
CA SER A 29 -3.59 -9.09 -18.01
C SER A 29 -3.10 -10.42 -18.55
N SER A 30 -1.78 -10.68 -18.49
CA SER A 30 -1.22 -11.98 -18.86
C SER A 30 -1.75 -13.12 -18.00
N LEU A 31 -1.90 -12.93 -16.68
CA LEU A 31 -2.50 -13.94 -15.79
C LEU A 31 -3.97 -14.23 -16.16
N SER A 32 -4.73 -13.18 -16.46
CA SER A 32 -6.13 -13.30 -16.90
C SER A 32 -6.23 -14.06 -18.23
N GLU A 33 -5.39 -13.74 -19.21
CA GLU A 33 -5.33 -14.44 -20.49
C GLU A 33 -4.96 -15.92 -20.31
N MET A 34 -3.97 -16.23 -19.48
CA MET A 34 -3.62 -17.61 -19.14
C MET A 34 -4.82 -18.38 -18.56
N LEU A 35 -5.55 -17.79 -17.61
CA LEU A 35 -6.75 -18.41 -17.06
C LEU A 35 -7.84 -18.65 -18.11
N LEU A 36 -8.00 -17.74 -19.07
CA LEU A 36 -8.96 -17.87 -20.15
C LEU A 36 -8.62 -19.04 -21.07
N LEU A 37 -7.32 -19.21 -21.40
CA LEU A 37 -6.82 -20.33 -22.18
C LEU A 37 -7.00 -21.68 -21.46
N LEU A 38 -6.87 -21.69 -20.14
CA LEU A 38 -7.11 -22.86 -19.30
C LEU A 38 -8.59 -23.24 -19.25
N SER A 39 -9.46 -22.30 -18.87
CA SER A 39 -10.91 -22.51 -18.82
C SER A 39 -11.66 -21.21 -18.56
N HIS A 40 -12.70 -20.95 -19.35
CA HIS A 40 -13.63 -19.85 -19.14
C HIS A 40 -14.32 -19.90 -17.76
N ARG A 41 -14.61 -21.12 -17.23
CA ARG A 41 -15.20 -21.30 -15.90
C ARG A 41 -14.24 -20.87 -14.79
N GLN A 42 -12.96 -21.23 -14.91
CA GLN A 42 -11.94 -20.83 -13.94
C GLN A 42 -11.67 -19.34 -14.02
N TRP A 43 -11.64 -18.78 -15.23
CA TRP A 43 -11.51 -17.35 -15.45
C TRP A 43 -12.59 -16.55 -14.71
N PHE A 44 -13.88 -16.90 -14.88
CA PHE A 44 -14.97 -16.20 -14.20
C PHE A 44 -14.83 -16.23 -12.67
N LYS A 45 -14.32 -17.34 -12.11
CA LYS A 45 -14.14 -17.51 -10.66
C LYS A 45 -12.93 -16.75 -10.10
N TYR A 46 -11.81 -16.72 -10.82
CA TYR A 46 -10.52 -16.28 -10.29
C TYR A 46 -9.98 -14.99 -10.90
N ASN A 47 -10.60 -14.43 -11.94
CA ASN A 47 -10.14 -13.20 -12.58
C ASN A 47 -10.01 -12.01 -11.61
N ALA A 48 -10.90 -11.91 -10.62
CA ALA A 48 -10.82 -10.88 -9.58
C ALA A 48 -9.53 -10.98 -8.73
N ALA A 49 -9.01 -12.21 -8.53
CA ALA A 49 -7.79 -12.44 -7.77
C ALA A 49 -6.51 -12.14 -8.57
N CYS A 50 -6.58 -12.05 -9.90
CA CYS A 50 -5.41 -11.81 -10.75
C CYS A 50 -4.68 -10.50 -10.40
N LYS A 51 -5.42 -9.44 -10.03
CA LYS A 51 -4.79 -8.16 -9.66
C LYS A 51 -3.94 -8.32 -8.41
N LEU A 52 -4.52 -8.92 -7.36
CA LEU A 52 -3.84 -9.17 -6.10
C LEU A 52 -2.63 -10.09 -6.30
N ILE A 53 -2.76 -11.15 -7.10
CA ILE A 53 -1.66 -12.06 -7.42
C ILE A 53 -0.55 -11.31 -8.16
N ALA A 54 -0.88 -10.46 -9.14
CA ALA A 54 0.09 -9.67 -9.88
C ALA A 54 0.86 -8.68 -8.98
N GLU A 55 0.16 -7.95 -8.10
CA GLU A 55 0.77 -7.04 -7.12
C GLU A 55 1.76 -7.77 -6.21
N ILE A 56 1.32 -8.90 -5.64
CA ILE A 56 2.16 -9.71 -4.76
C ILE A 56 3.36 -10.24 -5.54
N MET A 57 3.16 -10.83 -6.72
CA MET A 57 4.24 -11.37 -7.54
C MET A 57 5.30 -10.31 -7.88
N TYR A 58 4.85 -9.14 -8.34
CA TYR A 58 5.74 -8.04 -8.73
C TYR A 58 6.60 -7.56 -7.54
N HIS A 59 5.97 -7.19 -6.43
CA HIS A 59 6.71 -6.64 -5.30
C HIS A 59 7.50 -7.70 -4.53
N HIS A 60 7.00 -8.94 -4.47
CA HIS A 60 7.73 -10.06 -3.87
C HIS A 60 9.04 -10.33 -4.59
N TYR A 61 9.03 -10.30 -5.93
CA TYR A 61 10.23 -10.47 -6.74
C TYR A 61 11.29 -9.40 -6.42
N ALA A 62 10.89 -8.13 -6.30
CA ALA A 62 11.79 -7.05 -5.94
C ALA A 62 12.40 -7.24 -4.53
N ILE A 63 11.56 -7.53 -3.52
CA ILE A 63 12.01 -7.67 -2.12
C ILE A 63 12.94 -8.87 -1.92
N LEU A 64 12.60 -10.04 -2.47
CA LEU A 64 13.40 -11.25 -2.26
C LEU A 64 14.83 -11.05 -2.74
N ASN A 65 14.97 -10.41 -3.91
CA ASN A 65 16.24 -10.17 -4.58
C ASN A 65 16.94 -8.87 -4.13
N ASN A 66 16.35 -8.09 -3.22
CA ASN A 66 16.84 -6.75 -2.84
C ASN A 66 17.02 -5.81 -4.04
N LEU A 67 16.09 -5.87 -4.99
CA LEU A 67 16.09 -5.02 -6.17
C LEU A 67 15.18 -3.80 -5.97
N GLN A 68 15.47 -2.74 -6.72
CA GLN A 68 14.52 -1.66 -6.93
C GLN A 68 13.34 -2.17 -7.77
N THR A 69 12.17 -1.56 -7.59
CA THR A 69 11.08 -1.71 -8.56
C THR A 69 11.41 -0.97 -9.85
N LEU A 70 10.72 -1.30 -10.95
CA LEU A 70 10.93 -0.60 -12.23
C LEU A 70 10.53 0.88 -12.16
N GLY A 71 9.54 1.23 -11.34
CA GLY A 71 9.21 2.63 -11.08
C GLY A 71 10.30 3.37 -10.30
N GLU A 72 10.90 2.69 -9.32
CA GLU A 72 12.03 3.21 -8.54
C GLU A 72 13.23 3.48 -9.45
N GLU A 73 13.57 2.53 -10.32
CA GLU A 73 14.61 2.68 -11.33
C GLU A 73 14.29 3.79 -12.33
N TYR A 74 13.06 3.84 -12.84
CA TYR A 74 12.60 4.82 -13.83
C TYR A 74 12.71 6.27 -13.33
N THR A 75 12.44 6.50 -12.06
CA THR A 75 12.49 7.83 -11.45
C THR A 75 13.79 8.11 -10.70
N GLY A 76 14.65 7.12 -10.53
CA GLY A 76 15.89 7.24 -9.78
C GLY A 76 15.68 7.43 -8.28
N ILE A 77 14.64 6.84 -7.71
CA ILE A 77 14.41 6.85 -6.26
C ILE A 77 14.66 5.47 -5.68
N ILE A 78 14.98 5.40 -4.40
CA ILE A 78 15.19 4.14 -3.69
C ILE A 78 14.52 4.16 -2.32
N GLN A 79 13.99 3.00 -1.90
CA GLN A 79 13.47 2.85 -0.56
C GLN A 79 14.60 2.85 0.46
N VAL A 80 14.37 3.52 1.59
CA VAL A 80 15.29 3.52 2.74
C VAL A 80 14.52 3.33 4.05
N ASP A 81 15.26 2.93 5.08
CA ASP A 81 14.76 2.75 6.43
C ASP A 81 14.30 4.07 7.09
N ALA A 82 13.81 3.95 8.32
CA ALA A 82 13.37 5.10 9.12
C ALA A 82 14.47 6.14 9.35
N ASN A 83 15.74 5.71 9.38
CA ASN A 83 16.89 6.58 9.67
C ASN A 83 17.55 7.17 8.41
N TYR A 84 17.08 6.80 7.22
CA TYR A 84 17.66 7.22 5.93
C TYR A 84 19.13 6.82 5.77
N VAL A 85 19.49 5.62 6.23
CA VAL A 85 20.88 5.11 6.18
C VAL A 85 20.98 3.84 5.37
N MET A 86 20.02 2.93 5.51
CA MET A 86 20.09 1.58 4.97
C MET A 86 18.84 1.24 4.16
N LEU A 87 18.91 0.16 3.38
CA LEU A 87 17.74 -0.43 2.77
C LEU A 87 16.74 -0.85 3.87
N PRO A 88 15.42 -0.78 3.61
CA PRO A 88 14.43 -1.14 4.59
C PRO A 88 14.50 -2.64 4.91
N ASN A 89 14.13 -3.00 6.14
CA ASN A 89 14.02 -4.39 6.54
C ASN A 89 12.98 -5.12 5.67
N LYS A 90 13.34 -6.29 5.10
CA LYS A 90 12.44 -7.14 4.31
C LYS A 90 11.11 -7.41 5.01
N ALA A 91 11.11 -7.62 6.33
CA ALA A 91 9.89 -7.85 7.10
C ALA A 91 8.95 -6.64 7.06
N LEU A 92 9.49 -5.41 7.13
CA LEU A 92 8.71 -4.18 7.01
C LEU A 92 8.22 -3.97 5.57
N GLN A 93 9.02 -4.32 4.57
CA GLN A 93 8.60 -4.24 3.17
C GLN A 93 7.46 -5.23 2.87
N LEU A 94 7.55 -6.46 3.38
CA LEU A 94 6.48 -7.46 3.28
C LEU A 94 5.22 -7.00 4.02
N LEU A 95 5.36 -6.49 5.24
CA LEU A 95 4.24 -5.92 5.99
C LEU A 95 3.58 -4.76 5.21
N ALA A 96 4.37 -3.92 4.56
CA ALA A 96 3.83 -2.83 3.74
C ALA A 96 2.98 -3.36 2.59
N ILE A 97 3.43 -4.38 1.85
CA ILE A 97 2.65 -4.98 0.77
C ILE A 97 1.37 -5.63 1.31
N ILE A 98 1.47 -6.38 2.41
CA ILE A 98 0.29 -7.01 3.03
C ILE A 98 -0.75 -5.97 3.43
N LEU A 99 -0.30 -4.86 4.04
CA LEU A 99 -1.18 -3.74 4.39
C LEU A 99 -1.76 -3.03 3.16
N GLU A 100 -1.03 -2.99 2.07
CA GLU A 100 -1.48 -2.34 0.84
C GLU A 100 -2.53 -3.16 0.09
N CYS A 101 -2.29 -4.45 -0.10
CA CYS A 101 -3.24 -5.36 -0.75
C CYS A 101 -4.43 -5.71 0.15
N GLY A 102 -4.19 -5.88 1.46
CA GLY A 102 -5.16 -6.44 2.40
C GLY A 102 -5.69 -5.47 3.46
N GLY A 103 -5.19 -4.23 3.54
CA GLY A 103 -5.46 -3.32 4.64
C GLY A 103 -6.93 -2.97 4.83
N GLU A 104 -7.68 -2.76 3.74
CA GLU A 104 -9.11 -2.43 3.81
C GLU A 104 -9.94 -3.61 4.33
N HIS A 105 -9.66 -4.81 3.82
CA HIS A 105 -10.29 -6.04 4.29
C HIS A 105 -9.96 -6.33 5.75
N LEU A 106 -8.71 -6.07 6.15
CA LEU A 106 -8.27 -6.21 7.54
C LEU A 106 -8.98 -5.20 8.44
N ALA A 107 -9.14 -3.95 8.01
CA ALA A 107 -9.84 -2.92 8.76
C ALA A 107 -11.30 -3.30 9.02
N ASP A 108 -12.04 -3.75 8.00
CA ASP A 108 -13.45 -4.17 8.17
C ASP A 108 -13.58 -5.40 9.07
N ARG A 109 -12.64 -6.35 8.97
CA ARG A 109 -12.59 -7.51 9.90
C ARG A 109 -12.33 -7.09 11.33
N VAL A 110 -11.40 -6.17 11.56
CA VAL A 110 -11.10 -5.65 12.91
C VAL A 110 -12.33 -4.93 13.47
N LEU A 111 -12.99 -4.07 12.69
CA LEU A 111 -14.20 -3.37 13.13
C LEU A 111 -15.34 -4.35 13.46
N THR A 112 -15.51 -5.40 12.66
CA THR A 112 -16.51 -6.45 12.91
C THR A 112 -16.19 -7.30 14.14
N TYR A 113 -14.91 -7.61 14.36
CA TYR A 113 -14.47 -8.29 15.57
C TYR A 113 -14.72 -7.44 16.82
N LEU A 114 -14.41 -6.14 16.77
CA LEU A 114 -14.64 -5.20 17.86
C LEU A 114 -16.14 -5.07 18.19
N ASP A 115 -17.00 -4.98 17.17
CA ASP A 115 -18.47 -5.01 17.33
C ASP A 115 -18.91 -6.22 18.15
N ALA A 116 -18.47 -7.41 17.73
CA ALA A 116 -18.85 -8.67 18.36
C ALA A 116 -18.33 -8.79 19.80
N GLU A 117 -17.14 -8.25 20.08
CA GLU A 117 -16.55 -8.25 21.41
C GLU A 117 -17.26 -7.27 22.36
N ILE A 118 -17.72 -6.11 21.85
CA ILE A 118 -18.53 -5.16 22.61
C ILE A 118 -19.87 -5.79 23.02
N ASP A 119 -20.50 -6.54 22.11
CA ASP A 119 -21.75 -7.23 22.41
C ASP A 119 -21.56 -8.30 23.49
N ARG A 120 -20.47 -9.05 23.42
CA ARG A 120 -20.12 -10.11 24.39
C ARG A 120 -19.79 -9.58 25.79
N SER A 121 -19.32 -8.34 25.91
CA SER A 121 -18.84 -7.79 27.18
C SER A 121 -20.02 -7.44 28.11
N ASP A 122 -20.33 -8.29 29.09
CA ASP A 122 -21.43 -8.05 30.05
C ASP A 122 -21.12 -6.96 31.10
N GLU A 123 -19.85 -6.60 31.28
CA GLU A 123 -19.41 -5.58 32.25
C GLU A 123 -19.71 -4.14 31.81
N LEU A 124 -19.94 -3.91 30.51
CA LEU A 124 -20.13 -2.57 29.97
C LEU A 124 -21.56 -2.07 30.15
N LEU A 125 -21.70 -0.86 30.70
CA LEU A 125 -22.97 -0.13 30.73
C LEU A 125 -23.56 0.01 29.32
N VAL A 126 -24.88 -0.15 29.20
CA VAL A 126 -25.62 -0.06 27.93
C VAL A 126 -25.34 1.27 27.20
N SER A 127 -25.20 2.38 27.94
CA SER A 127 -24.86 3.68 27.34
C SER A 127 -23.47 3.71 26.70
N VAL A 128 -22.50 2.99 27.27
CA VAL A 128 -21.13 2.89 26.72
C VAL A 128 -21.13 2.00 25.49
N LYS A 129 -21.84 0.86 25.53
CA LYS A 129 -22.02 -0.02 24.34
C LYS A 129 -22.59 0.76 23.16
N ASN A 130 -23.66 1.52 23.37
CA ASN A 130 -24.27 2.34 22.33
C ASN A 130 -23.31 3.41 21.78
N GLY A 131 -22.47 4.00 22.64
CA GLY A 131 -21.43 4.93 22.23
C GLY A 131 -20.36 4.29 21.34
N LEU A 132 -19.89 3.09 21.70
CA LEU A 132 -18.88 2.35 20.94
C LEU A 132 -19.44 1.84 19.60
N HIS A 133 -20.66 1.33 19.57
CA HIS A 133 -21.35 0.95 18.33
C HIS A 133 -21.50 2.13 17.37
N LYS A 134 -21.87 3.30 17.90
CA LYS A 134 -21.93 4.53 17.11
C LYS A 134 -20.55 4.93 16.58
N LEU A 135 -19.50 4.78 17.38
CA LEU A 135 -18.11 5.04 16.96
C LEU A 135 -17.70 4.09 15.82
N ILE A 136 -17.92 2.79 15.96
CA ILE A 136 -17.61 1.78 14.94
C ILE A 136 -18.38 2.08 13.65
N GLY A 137 -19.68 2.36 13.74
CA GLY A 137 -20.49 2.76 12.58
C GLY A 137 -19.95 4.01 11.89
N THR A 138 -19.50 5.00 12.67
CA THR A 138 -18.86 6.22 12.14
C THR A 138 -17.52 5.90 11.46
N LEU A 139 -16.70 5.03 12.04
CA LEU A 139 -15.43 4.60 11.45
C LEU A 139 -15.64 3.85 10.12
N ARG A 140 -16.61 2.93 10.06
CA ARG A 140 -16.99 2.23 8.81
C ARG A 140 -17.44 3.22 7.73
N MET A 141 -18.22 4.23 8.10
CA MET A 141 -18.70 5.27 7.17
C MET A 141 -17.56 6.13 6.60
N ILE A 142 -16.55 6.45 7.40
CA ILE A 142 -15.42 7.28 6.97
C ILE A 142 -14.36 6.48 6.18
N MET A 143 -14.27 5.15 6.39
CA MET A 143 -13.22 4.30 5.83
C MET A 143 -12.95 4.49 4.32
N PRO A 144 -13.98 4.57 3.44
CA PRO A 144 -13.77 4.78 2.00
C PRO A 144 -13.05 6.09 1.65
N TYR A 145 -13.17 7.11 2.51
CA TYR A 145 -12.58 8.43 2.29
C TYR A 145 -11.14 8.55 2.82
N VAL A 146 -10.71 7.64 3.71
CA VAL A 146 -9.39 7.69 4.36
C VAL A 146 -8.26 7.66 3.33
N ARG A 147 -8.37 6.78 2.32
CA ARG A 147 -7.37 6.66 1.25
C ARG A 147 -7.27 7.97 0.46
N GLY A 148 -8.41 8.52 0.04
CA GLY A 148 -8.46 9.79 -0.71
C GLY A 148 -7.86 10.95 0.09
N PHE A 149 -8.27 11.11 1.35
CA PHE A 149 -7.76 12.15 2.23
C PHE A 149 -6.24 12.03 2.45
N HIS A 150 -5.74 10.82 2.68
CA HIS A 150 -4.32 10.56 2.82
C HIS A 150 -3.53 10.93 1.56
N THR A 151 -4.03 10.54 0.39
CA THR A 151 -3.43 10.88 -0.89
C THR A 151 -3.43 12.40 -1.09
N SER A 152 -4.51 13.11 -0.78
CA SER A 152 -4.55 14.57 -0.82
C SER A 152 -3.51 15.22 0.11
N LEU A 153 -3.36 14.70 1.34
CA LEU A 153 -2.36 15.19 2.28
C LEU A 153 -0.93 14.98 1.74
N PHE A 154 -0.68 13.87 1.05
CA PHE A 154 0.58 13.63 0.35
C PHE A 154 0.82 14.66 -0.77
N TYR A 155 -0.19 15.02 -1.57
CA TYR A 155 -0.03 16.04 -2.61
C TYR A 155 0.33 17.42 -2.03
N ILE A 156 -0.18 17.77 -0.86
CA ILE A 156 0.08 19.07 -0.23
C ILE A 156 1.44 19.09 0.49
N ASN A 157 1.69 18.09 1.34
CA ASN A 157 2.84 18.10 2.25
C ASN A 157 3.99 17.19 1.81
N GLY A 158 3.78 16.34 0.81
CA GLY A 158 4.73 15.29 0.42
C GLY A 158 4.83 14.15 1.43
N GLY A 159 6.00 13.53 1.49
CA GLY A 159 6.27 12.37 2.33
C GLY A 159 5.92 11.06 1.64
N LYS A 160 5.00 10.29 2.22
CA LYS A 160 4.73 8.90 1.80
C LYS A 160 3.35 8.81 1.12
N TYR A 161 3.34 8.26 -0.09
CA TYR A 161 2.13 8.12 -0.90
C TYR A 161 1.20 7.02 -0.37
N HIS A 162 1.75 5.86 -0.01
CA HIS A 162 0.96 4.72 0.49
C HIS A 162 0.80 4.76 2.01
N ILE A 163 -0.41 4.47 2.50
CA ILE A 163 -0.70 4.32 3.94
C ILE A 163 0.18 3.23 4.56
N SER A 164 0.37 2.12 3.84
CA SER A 164 1.23 1.00 4.23
C SER A 164 2.66 1.45 4.57
N LYS A 165 3.24 2.32 3.75
CA LYS A 165 4.60 2.87 3.94
C LYS A 165 4.65 3.88 5.08
N ARG A 166 3.54 4.58 5.39
CA ARG A 166 3.44 5.41 6.62
C ARG A 166 3.51 4.57 7.88
N LEU A 167 2.74 3.48 7.93
CA LEU A 167 2.71 2.58 9.09
C LEU A 167 4.04 1.86 9.30
N THR A 168 4.72 1.47 8.21
CA THR A 168 6.01 0.77 8.25
C THR A 168 7.22 1.69 8.29
N ASN A 169 6.99 3.01 8.22
CA ASN A 169 8.02 4.06 8.21
C ASN A 169 9.11 3.88 7.14
N ILE A 170 8.74 3.37 5.97
CA ILE A 170 9.63 3.25 4.81
C ILE A 170 9.62 4.58 4.05
N ASN A 171 10.80 5.12 3.77
CA ASN A 171 10.98 6.39 3.09
C ASN A 171 11.56 6.20 1.69
N TYR A 172 11.56 7.26 0.89
CA TYR A 172 12.19 7.32 -0.42
C TYR A 172 13.21 8.45 -0.48
N VAL A 173 14.37 8.16 -1.06
CA VAL A 173 15.41 9.15 -1.37
C VAL A 173 15.72 9.14 -2.85
N THR A 174 16.06 10.30 -3.40
CA THR A 174 16.48 10.43 -4.80
C THR A 174 17.97 10.12 -4.91
N MET A 175 18.31 9.28 -5.90
CA MET A 175 19.70 8.92 -6.21
C MET A 175 20.37 9.98 -7.10
N PHE A 176 19.59 10.74 -7.86
CA PHE A 176 20.09 11.82 -8.70
C PHE A 176 20.08 13.15 -7.94
N SER A 177 21.27 13.73 -7.72
CA SER A 177 21.40 15.12 -7.32
C SER A 177 20.93 16.02 -8.47
N HIS A 178 19.67 16.47 -8.44
CA HIS A 178 19.11 17.51 -9.33
C HIS A 178 19.61 17.43 -10.79
N MET A 179 19.11 16.46 -11.57
CA MET A 179 19.06 16.70 -13.02
C MET A 179 17.88 17.65 -13.27
N PRO A 180 18.10 18.86 -13.81
CA PRO A 180 16.99 19.74 -14.12
C PRO A 180 16.04 19.02 -15.09
N PRO A 181 14.73 19.28 -15.02
CA PRO A 181 13.80 18.71 -15.98
C PRO A 181 14.26 19.15 -17.37
N TYR A 182 14.58 18.18 -18.23
CA TYR A 182 14.69 18.44 -19.66
C TYR A 182 13.31 18.92 -20.11
N VAL A 183 13.28 20.19 -20.53
CA VAL A 183 12.15 20.89 -21.16
C VAL A 183 11.74 20.19 -22.44
#